data_AF-A0A814YRA6-F1
#
_entry.id   AF-A0A814YRA6-F1
#
_cell.length_a   1.000
_cell.length_b   1.000
_cell.length_c   1.000
_cell.angle_alpha   90.00
_cell.angle_beta   90.00
_cell.angle_gamma   90.00
#
_symmetry.space_group_name_H-M   'P 1'
#
loop_
_entity.id
_entity.type
_entity.pdbx_description
1 polymer ?
#
loop_
_entity_poly.entity_id
_entity_poly.type
_entity_poly.pdbx_seq_one_letter_code
_entity_poly.pdbx_strand_id
1 'polypeptide(L)'
;MYHFIGSVQQEEKNYVPWYDKIKYFYEAPIVRFYYYMIFYILFLGLFSFVLLVDYFPLNIYNEYQSDIQILPISITEIILHICFWSFIIEEIR
;
A
#
# COMPACT_ATOMS: atom_id res chain seq x y z
N MET A 1 -45.99 -41.07 28.23
CA MET A 1 -45.89 -41.20 26.75
C MET A 1 -45.28 -39.89 26.24
N TYR A 2 -43.98 -39.96 25.95
CA TYR A 2 -43.07 -39.00 25.30
C TYR A 2 -43.27 -37.49 25.52
N HIS A 3 -42.59 -37.00 26.55
CA HIS A 3 -42.10 -35.64 26.68
C HIS A 3 -40.73 -35.58 25.95
N PHE A 4 -40.69 -35.10 24.71
CA PHE A 4 -39.41 -34.81 24.04
C PHE A 4 -39.61 -33.76 22.94
N ILE A 5 -39.85 -32.52 23.36
CA ILE A 5 -39.59 -31.36 22.50
C ILE A 5 -38.12 -31.02 22.74
N GLY A 6 -37.25 -31.79 22.09
CA GLY A 6 -35.88 -31.39 21.89
C GLY A 6 -35.91 -30.11 21.07
N SER A 7 -35.44 -29.02 21.68
CA SER A 7 -35.08 -27.80 20.99
C SER A 7 -34.08 -28.15 19.89
N VAL A 8 -34.61 -28.39 18.69
CA VAL A 8 -33.83 -28.39 17.45
C VAL A 8 -33.33 -26.95 17.34
N GLN A 9 -32.12 -26.73 17.85
CA GLN A 9 -31.35 -25.54 17.52
C GLN A 9 -31.25 -25.52 16.00
N GLN A 10 -32.10 -24.70 15.38
CA GLN A 10 -31.86 -24.26 14.02
C GLN A 10 -30.50 -23.55 14.05
N GLU A 11 -29.45 -24.28 13.69
CA GLU A 11 -28.22 -23.65 13.20
C GLU A 11 -28.62 -22.87 11.95
N GLU A 12 -29.00 -21.62 12.17
CA GLU A 12 -29.14 -20.63 11.12
C GLU A 12 -27.74 -20.48 10.52
N LYS A 13 -27.47 -21.24 9.44
CA LYS A 13 -26.26 -21.09 8.66
C LYS A 13 -26.27 -19.67 8.08
N ASN A 14 -25.70 -18.74 8.83
CA ASN A 14 -25.43 -17.38 8.40
C ASN A 14 -24.41 -17.48 7.26
N TYR A 15 -24.90 -17.56 6.02
CA TYR A 15 -24.07 -17.56 4.83
C TYR A 15 -23.49 -16.17 4.66
N VAL A 16 -22.33 -15.93 5.28
CA VAL A 16 -21.55 -14.71 5.06
C VAL A 16 -21.11 -14.70 3.59
N PRO A 17 -21.46 -13.67 2.80
CA PRO A 17 -21.00 -13.51 1.44
C PRO A 17 -19.48 -13.63 1.34
N TRP A 18 -18.97 -14.21 0.27
CA TRP A 18 -17.52 -14.37 0.08
C TRP A 18 -16.78 -13.02 0.06
N TYR A 19 -17.43 -11.98 -0.46
CA TYR A 19 -16.91 -10.61 -0.42
C TYR A 19 -16.68 -10.11 1.01
N ASP A 20 -17.62 -10.39 1.92
CA ASP A 20 -17.52 -9.97 3.31
C ASP A 20 -16.38 -10.72 4.03
N LYS A 21 -16.16 -12.01 3.71
CA LYS A 21 -15.00 -12.76 4.23
C LYS A 21 -13.67 -12.12 3.84
N ILE A 22 -13.55 -11.65 2.60
CA ILE A 22 -12.34 -10.97 2.13
C ILE A 22 -12.17 -9.62 2.83
N LYS A 23 -13.26 -8.87 3.02
CA LYS A 23 -13.26 -7.61 3.76
C LYS A 23 -12.74 -7.81 5.19
N TYR A 24 -13.30 -8.77 5.93
CA TYR A 24 -12.85 -9.07 7.30
C TYR A 24 -11.40 -9.54 7.35
N PHE A 25 -10.92 -10.21 6.30
CA PHE A 25 -9.52 -10.63 6.22
C PHE A 25 -8.58 -9.42 6.08
N TYR A 26 -8.87 -8.45 5.21
CA TYR A 26 -8.04 -7.25 5.06
C TYR A 26 -8.17 -6.27 6.23
N GLU A 27 -9.28 -6.31 6.95
CA GLU A 27 -9.49 -5.52 8.17
C GLU A 27 -8.70 -6.08 9.37
N ALA A 28 -8.23 -7.33 9.28
CA ALA A 28 -7.45 -7.93 10.34
C ALA A 28 -6.12 -7.17 10.56
N PRO A 29 -5.76 -6.86 11.82
CA PRO A 29 -4.58 -6.05 12.14
C PRO A 29 -3.28 -6.70 11.68
N ILE A 30 -3.23 -8.04 11.67
CA ILE A 30 -2.08 -8.80 11.21
C ILE A 30 -1.84 -8.64 9.70
N VAL A 31 -2.91 -8.66 8.90
CA VAL A 31 -2.82 -8.46 7.44
C VAL A 31 -2.40 -7.04 7.14
N ARG A 32 -2.97 -6.08 7.86
CA ARG A 32 -2.58 -4.66 7.78
C ARG A 32 -1.09 -4.47 8.12
N PHE A 33 -0.57 -5.11 9.18
CA PHE A 33 0.85 -5.06 9.52
C PHE A 33 1.76 -5.57 8.40
N TYR A 34 1.46 -6.75 7.85
CA TYR A 34 2.26 -7.31 6.75
C TYR A 34 2.20 -6.44 5.50
N TYR A 35 1.05 -5.85 5.20
CA TYR A 35 0.89 -4.94 4.07
C TYR A 35 1.84 -3.74 4.19
N TYR A 36 1.85 -3.05 5.34
CA TYR A 36 2.78 -1.94 5.54
C TYR A 36 4.24 -2.38 5.55
N MET A 37 4.54 -3.55 6.11
CA MET A 37 5.92 -4.05 6.14
C MET A 37 6.46 -4.30 4.72
N ILE A 38 5.68 -4.95 3.87
CA ILE A 38 6.03 -5.19 2.47
C ILE A 38 6.15 -3.85 1.72
N PHE A 39 5.18 -2.95 1.91
CA PHE A 39 5.19 -1.63 1.29
C PHE A 39 6.44 -0.83 1.69
N TYR A 40 6.85 -0.88 2.94
CA TYR A 40 8.05 -0.23 3.44
C TYR A 40 9.34 -0.80 2.83
N ILE A 41 9.43 -2.13 2.68
CA ILE A 41 10.57 -2.78 2.00
C ILE A 41 10.63 -2.36 0.52
N LEU A 42 9.50 -2.30 -0.16
CA LEU A 42 9.43 -1.83 -1.55
C LEU A 42 9.83 -0.36 -1.67
N PHE A 43 9.37 0.47 -0.75
CA PHE A 43 9.76 1.88 -0.68
C PHE A 43 11.27 2.05 -0.49
N LEU A 44 11.87 1.29 0.43
CA LEU A 44 13.33 1.27 0.64
C LEU A 44 14.08 0.84 -0.62
N GLY A 45 13.59 -0.18 -1.32
CA GLY A 45 14.18 -0.63 -2.59
C GLY A 45 14.12 0.47 -3.66
N LEU A 46 12.97 1.12 -3.80
CA LEU A 46 12.76 2.20 -4.77
C LEU A 46 13.61 3.43 -4.41
N PHE A 47 13.69 3.79 -3.12
CA PHE A 47 14.56 4.84 -2.60
C PHE A 47 16.03 4.57 -2.90
N SER A 48 16.51 3.36 -2.59
CA SER A 48 17.89 2.97 -2.89
C SER A 48 18.18 2.96 -4.39
N PHE A 49 17.22 2.54 -5.22
CA PHE A 49 17.37 2.54 -6.66
C PHE A 49 17.53 3.95 -7.22
N VAL A 50 16.65 4.88 -6.80
CA VAL A 50 16.73 6.28 -7.22
C VAL A 50 18.07 6.88 -6.80
N LEU A 51 18.52 6.64 -5.57
CA LEU A 51 19.81 7.17 -5.10
C LEU A 51 21.02 6.62 -5.87
N LEU A 52 21.03 5.32 -6.22
CA LEU A 52 22.19 4.70 -6.86
C LEU A 52 22.24 4.92 -8.38
N VAL A 53 21.09 4.92 -9.04
CA VAL A 53 21.00 4.82 -10.51
C VAL A 53 20.51 6.12 -11.13
N ASP A 54 19.53 6.77 -10.49
CA ASP A 54 18.76 7.85 -11.10
C ASP A 54 19.07 9.24 -10.51
N TYR A 55 19.94 9.30 -9.49
CA TYR A 55 20.32 10.56 -8.86
C TYR A 55 21.34 11.31 -9.72
N PHE A 56 20.84 11.97 -10.75
CA PHE A 56 21.62 12.86 -11.59
C PHE A 56 21.53 14.30 -11.05
N PRO A 57 22.65 14.96 -10.73
CA PRO A 57 22.62 16.31 -10.20
C PRO A 57 22.05 17.27 -11.25
N LEU A 58 21.02 18.02 -10.85
CA LEU A 58 20.29 18.99 -11.67
C LEU A 58 21.21 19.98 -12.43
N ASN A 59 22.41 20.23 -11.90
CA ASN A 59 23.41 21.10 -12.52
C ASN A 59 23.93 20.58 -13.88
N ILE A 60 23.98 19.26 -14.09
CA ILE A 60 24.47 18.66 -15.34
C ILE A 60 23.38 18.70 -16.43
N TYR A 61 22.10 18.61 -16.05
CA TYR A 61 20.98 18.70 -17.00
C TYR A 61 20.79 20.09 -17.60
N ASN A 62 21.01 21.14 -16.79
CA ASN A 62 20.83 22.53 -17.23
C ASN A 62 21.82 22.97 -18.31
N GLU A 63 22.94 22.26 -18.49
CA GLU A 63 23.92 22.56 -19.54
C GLU A 63 23.52 21.99 -20.91
N TYR A 64 22.64 20.97 -20.97
CA TYR A 64 22.21 20.31 -22.21
C TYR A 64 20.83 20.74 -22.72
N GLN A 65 20.07 21.52 -21.96
CA GLN A 65 18.64 21.76 -22.20
C GLN A 65 18.35 23.26 -22.38
N SER A 66 18.84 23.85 -23.48
CA SER A 66 18.68 25.27 -23.79
C SER A 66 17.26 25.68 -24.23
N ASP A 67 16.34 24.76 -24.58
CA ASP A 67 15.13 25.19 -25.32
C ASP A 67 13.76 24.67 -24.87
N ILE A 68 13.62 23.79 -23.85
CA ILE A 68 12.28 23.45 -23.34
C ILE A 68 12.34 23.17 -21.83
N GLN A 69 11.66 24.03 -21.05
CA GLN A 69 11.56 24.02 -19.58
C GLN A 69 10.70 22.86 -19.04
N ILE A 70 11.05 21.61 -19.34
CA ILE A 70 10.46 20.44 -18.69
C ILE A 70 11.55 19.90 -17.78
N LEU A 71 11.37 20.06 -16.47
CA LEU A 71 12.22 19.46 -15.44
C LEU A 71 12.46 17.98 -15.79
N PRO A 72 13.71 17.55 -16.01
CA PRO A 72 14.04 16.15 -16.34
C PRO A 72 14.00 15.31 -15.06
N ILE A 73 12.85 15.29 -14.39
CA ILE A 73 12.63 14.45 -13.22
C ILE A 73 12.22 13.07 -13.75
N SER A 74 12.96 12.04 -13.34
CA SER A 74 12.61 10.66 -13.67
C SER A 74 11.28 10.28 -13.03
N ILE A 75 10.47 9.47 -13.73
CA ILE A 75 9.16 9.01 -13.23
C ILE A 75 9.31 8.30 -11.88
N THR A 76 10.44 7.61 -11.67
CA THR A 76 10.80 6.92 -10.41
C THR A 76 10.93 7.88 -9.24
N GLU A 77 11.52 9.07 -9.45
CA GLU A 77 11.67 10.12 -8.45
C GLU A 77 10.31 10.76 -8.10
N ILE A 78 9.44 10.96 -9.10
CA ILE A 78 8.07 11.43 -8.87
C ILE A 78 7.29 10.44 -8.00
N ILE A 79 7.36 9.14 -8.34
CA ILE A 79 6.70 8.07 -7.56
C ILE A 79 7.26 8.04 -6.13
N LEU A 80 8.59 8.15 -5.97
CA LEU A 80 9.23 8.21 -4.66
C LEU A 80 8.68 9.38 -3.82
N HIS A 81 8.57 10.57 -4.39
CA HIS A 81 8.04 11.74 -3.70
C HIS A 81 6.59 11.52 -3.24
N ILE A 82 5.73 10.97 -4.10
CA ILE A 82 4.34 10.66 -3.75
C ILE A 82 4.28 9.66 -2.59
N CYS A 83 5.09 8.59 -2.65
CA CYS A 83 5.19 7.60 -1.58
C CYS A 83 5.67 8.22 -0.27
N PHE A 84 6.68 9.09 -0.33
CA PHE A 84 7.23 9.77 0.85
C PHE A 84 6.19 10.68 1.51
N TRP A 85 5.46 11.49 0.73
CA TRP A 85 4.37 12.32 1.25
C TRP A 85 3.24 11.48 1.86
N SER A 86 2.93 10.33 1.26
CA SER A 86 1.93 9.40 1.79
C SER A 86 2.34 8.84 3.15
N PHE A 87 3.62 8.50 3.34
CA PHE A 87 4.15 8.08 4.65
C PHE A 87 4.04 9.18 5.70
N ILE A 88 4.41 10.42 5.36
CA ILE A 88 4.33 11.55 6.29
C ILE A 88 2.88 11.78 6.75
N ILE A 89 1.93 11.71 5.83
CA ILE A 89 0.50 11.90 6.16
C ILE A 89 0.02 10.80 7.11
N GLU A 90 0.40 9.55 6.86
CA GLU A 90 0.02 8.42 7.71
C GLU A 90 0.64 8.53 9.12
N GLU A 91 1.87 9.04 9.25
CA GLU A 91 2.54 9.25 10.54
C GLU A 91 1.95 10.43 11.34
N ILE A 92 1.47 11.47 10.66
CA ILE A 92 0.87 12.66 11.31
C ILE A 92 -0.56 12.38 11.80
N ARG A 93 -1.27 11.43 11.19
CA ARG A 93 -2.67 11.11 11.48
C ARG A 93 -2.85 10.29 12.76
#